data_AF-A0A133QLK4-F1
#
_entry.id   AF-A0A133QLK4-F1
#
_cell.length_a   1.000
_cell.length_b   1.000
_cell.length_c   1.000
_cell.angle_alpha   90.00
_cell.angle_beta   90.00
_cell.angle_gamma   90.00
#
_symmetry.space_group_name_H-M   'P 1'
#
loop_
_entity.id
_entity.type
_entity.pdbx_description
1 polymer ?
#
loop_
_entity_poly.entity_id
_entity_poly.type
_entity_poly.pdbx_seq_one_letter_code
_entity_poly.pdbx_strand_id
1 'polypeptide(L)'
;PRKPQPIAEGKKEFDASPRPFLSSPDSHLRDGSIVVQNGQVGFLSDLKRHPTFNPMDLPFAQLSRLKAYIEIRESYHRLYDYEANNQAEDKEEREKLNRLYDGYVGRWGYFNQKTNTDVIKMDATGVEMLFLERSENGKYIKADIFDHPTAFSTSELSIASDPMEALGASLNKYGTVELDYMSSLLPDMEESDMLSALEGRIFYNPEEDSYEVADKFISGNVIEKAERIESWL
;
A
#
# COMPACT_ATOMS: atom_id res chain seq x y z
N PRO A 1 -3.42 -52.10 -44.06
CA PRO A 1 -3.44 -51.32 -42.81
C PRO A 1 -2.05 -50.75 -42.47
N ARG A 2 -1.88 -49.41 -42.58
CA ARG A 2 -0.63 -48.72 -42.20
C ARG A 2 -0.56 -48.66 -40.68
N LYS A 3 0.51 -49.21 -40.07
CA LYS A 3 0.79 -49.01 -38.64
C LYS A 3 1.07 -47.52 -38.38
N PRO A 4 0.49 -46.90 -37.34
CA PRO A 4 0.87 -45.56 -36.94
C PRO A 4 2.35 -45.56 -36.54
N GLN A 5 3.14 -44.64 -37.10
CA GLN A 5 4.49 -44.39 -36.60
C GLN A 5 4.38 -43.63 -35.27
N PRO A 6 5.22 -43.93 -34.26
CA PRO A 6 5.26 -43.16 -33.04
C PRO A 6 5.67 -41.72 -33.38
N ILE A 7 4.88 -40.76 -32.93
CA ILE A 7 5.31 -39.36 -32.90
C ILE A 7 6.52 -39.33 -31.97
N ALA A 8 7.70 -38.99 -32.50
CA ALA A 8 8.86 -38.76 -31.67
C ALA A 8 8.52 -37.60 -30.73
N GLU A 9 8.29 -37.90 -29.45
CA GLU A 9 8.23 -36.90 -28.39
C GLU A 9 9.63 -36.31 -28.26
N GLY A 10 9.91 -35.27 -29.05
CA GLY A 10 11.06 -34.43 -28.82
C GLY A 10 10.91 -33.82 -27.44
N LYS A 11 11.67 -34.32 -26.45
CA LYS A 11 11.96 -33.57 -25.23
C LYS A 11 12.54 -32.25 -25.70
N LYS A 12 11.74 -31.17 -25.68
CA LYS A 12 12.30 -29.82 -25.73
C LYS A 12 13.23 -29.72 -24.53
N GLU A 13 14.52 -29.66 -24.78
CA GLU A 13 15.50 -29.37 -23.74
C GLU A 13 15.12 -28.04 -23.08
N PHE A 14 15.23 -27.98 -21.75
CA PHE A 14 14.99 -26.75 -21.01
C PHE A 14 16.04 -25.72 -21.44
N ASP A 15 15.59 -24.62 -22.03
CA ASP A 15 16.47 -23.54 -22.42
C ASP A 15 16.82 -22.69 -21.19
N ALA A 16 18.03 -22.92 -20.67
CA ALA A 16 18.58 -22.25 -19.49
C ALA A 16 19.36 -20.96 -19.81
N SER A 17 19.46 -20.56 -21.08
CA SER A 17 20.31 -19.43 -21.45
C SER A 17 19.75 -18.11 -20.90
N PRO A 18 20.58 -17.27 -20.25
CA PRO A 18 20.21 -15.89 -19.94
C PRO A 18 19.83 -15.12 -21.20
N ARG A 19 18.82 -14.27 -21.12
CA ARG A 19 18.31 -13.51 -22.27
C ARG A 19 17.75 -12.15 -21.83
N PRO A 20 17.58 -11.17 -22.73
CA PRO A 20 16.97 -9.89 -22.37
C PRO A 20 15.61 -10.08 -21.70
N PHE A 21 15.37 -9.33 -20.63
CA PHE A 21 14.03 -9.17 -20.09
C PHE A 21 13.23 -8.27 -21.04
N LEU A 22 12.07 -8.75 -21.48
CA LEU A 22 11.30 -8.18 -22.59
C LEU A 22 10.31 -7.09 -22.15
N SER A 23 10.14 -6.89 -20.84
CA SER A 23 9.22 -5.89 -20.28
C SER A 23 10.01 -4.79 -19.58
N SER A 24 9.39 -3.62 -19.43
CA SER A 24 9.88 -2.60 -18.51
C SER A 24 9.71 -3.13 -17.07
N PRO A 25 10.77 -3.17 -16.25
CA PRO A 25 10.65 -3.60 -14.87
C PRO A 25 9.77 -2.62 -14.07
N ASP A 26 8.76 -3.15 -13.39
CA ASP A 26 7.96 -2.38 -12.45
C ASP A 26 8.79 -1.90 -11.25
N SER A 27 8.31 -0.85 -10.58
CA SER A 27 9.01 -0.14 -9.51
C SER A 27 9.39 -1.02 -8.32
N HIS A 28 8.68 -2.13 -8.09
CA HIS A 28 8.95 -3.08 -7.02
C HIS A 28 10.04 -4.11 -7.38
N LEU A 29 10.37 -4.30 -8.66
CA LEU A 29 11.33 -5.34 -9.07
C LEU A 29 12.78 -4.95 -8.78
N ARG A 30 13.58 -5.94 -8.37
CA ARG A 30 15.00 -5.82 -8.00
C ARG A 30 15.82 -6.92 -8.66
N ASP A 31 17.14 -6.78 -8.65
CA ASP A 31 18.02 -7.90 -8.99
C ASP A 31 17.72 -9.07 -8.04
N GLY A 32 17.45 -10.25 -8.61
CA GLY A 32 16.97 -11.44 -7.91
C GLY A 32 15.45 -11.57 -7.81
N SER A 33 14.65 -10.60 -8.28
CA SER A 33 13.19 -10.76 -8.35
C SER A 33 12.83 -11.86 -9.34
N ILE A 34 11.90 -12.73 -8.95
CA ILE A 34 11.42 -13.81 -9.80
C ILE A 34 10.25 -13.29 -10.64
N VAL A 35 10.26 -13.60 -11.94
CA VAL A 35 9.24 -13.20 -12.90
C VAL A 35 8.90 -14.34 -13.86
N VAL A 36 7.83 -14.16 -14.63
CA VAL A 36 7.47 -15.02 -15.75
C VAL A 36 7.75 -14.30 -17.06
N GLN A 37 8.52 -14.92 -17.94
CA GLN A 37 8.73 -14.46 -19.30
C GLN A 37 8.46 -15.60 -20.28
N ASN A 38 7.58 -15.38 -21.26
CA ASN A 38 7.20 -16.38 -22.26
C ASN A 38 6.79 -17.74 -21.64
N GLY A 39 6.11 -17.70 -20.48
CA GLY A 39 5.65 -18.89 -19.76
C GLY A 39 6.72 -19.60 -18.90
N GLN A 40 7.97 -19.15 -18.94
CA GLN A 40 9.08 -19.67 -18.13
C GLN A 40 9.28 -18.81 -16.88
N VAL A 41 9.58 -19.44 -15.75
CA VAL A 41 9.93 -18.74 -14.51
C VAL A 41 11.45 -18.53 -14.50
N GLY A 42 11.88 -17.36 -14.04
CA GLY A 42 13.29 -17.03 -13.91
C GLY A 42 13.48 -15.80 -13.03
N PHE A 43 14.73 -15.47 -12.71
CA PHE A 43 15.07 -14.30 -11.91
C PHE A 43 15.72 -13.21 -12.74
N LEU A 44 15.55 -11.97 -12.32
CA LEU A 44 16.12 -10.78 -12.96
C LEU A 44 17.53 -10.49 -12.47
N SER A 45 18.38 -9.98 -13.35
CA SER A 45 19.70 -9.45 -12.99
C SER A 45 20.06 -8.26 -13.89
N ASP A 46 20.97 -7.42 -13.43
CA ASP A 46 21.49 -6.26 -14.17
C ASP A 46 20.37 -5.27 -14.58
N LEU A 47 19.36 -5.09 -13.72
CA LEU A 47 18.20 -4.25 -14.00
C LEU A 47 18.54 -2.80 -14.35
N LYS A 48 19.66 -2.29 -13.83
CA LYS A 48 20.08 -0.89 -14.04
C LYS A 48 20.74 -0.64 -15.41
N ARG A 49 21.23 -1.68 -16.09
CA ARG A 49 21.97 -1.53 -17.36
C ARG A 49 21.30 -2.32 -18.47
N HIS A 50 21.30 -3.65 -18.33
CA HIS A 50 20.72 -4.57 -19.28
C HIS A 50 19.86 -5.60 -18.54
N PRO A 51 18.58 -5.26 -18.23
CA PRO A 51 17.64 -6.18 -17.61
C PRO A 51 17.70 -7.56 -18.26
N THR A 52 18.17 -8.54 -17.51
CA THR A 52 18.43 -9.89 -17.99
C THR A 52 17.55 -10.86 -17.24
N PHE A 53 16.83 -11.69 -17.99
CA PHE A 53 16.04 -12.81 -17.49
C PHE A 53 16.90 -14.08 -17.47
N ASN A 54 16.99 -14.71 -16.30
CA ASN A 54 17.73 -15.94 -16.08
C ASN A 54 16.74 -17.08 -15.78
N PRO A 55 16.49 -18.00 -16.73
CA PRO A 55 15.56 -19.11 -16.53
C PRO A 55 15.92 -20.01 -15.34
N MET A 56 14.90 -20.49 -14.64
CA MET A 56 15.05 -21.41 -13.51
C MET A 56 14.55 -22.81 -13.87
N ASP A 57 15.44 -23.80 -13.79
CA ASP A 57 15.10 -25.22 -13.96
C ASP A 57 14.73 -25.83 -12.60
N LEU A 58 13.47 -25.70 -12.21
CA LEU A 58 12.94 -26.21 -10.95
C LEU A 58 11.86 -27.26 -11.20
N PRO A 59 11.57 -28.13 -10.19
CA PRO A 59 10.44 -29.04 -10.27
C PRO A 59 9.13 -28.31 -10.57
N PHE A 60 8.27 -28.92 -11.38
CA PHE A 60 6.98 -28.35 -11.80
C PHE A 60 6.12 -27.84 -10.64
N ALA A 61 6.13 -28.53 -9.50
CA ALA A 61 5.41 -28.12 -8.29
C ALA A 61 5.92 -26.78 -7.72
N GLN A 62 7.25 -26.55 -7.73
CA GLN A 62 7.83 -25.27 -7.30
C GLN A 62 7.56 -24.18 -8.32
N LEU A 63 7.70 -24.47 -9.62
CA LEU A 63 7.37 -23.52 -10.69
C LEU A 63 5.90 -23.07 -10.63
N SER A 64 4.98 -24.00 -10.39
CA SER A 64 3.55 -23.69 -10.27
C SER A 64 3.25 -22.79 -9.07
N ARG A 65 3.92 -23.05 -7.94
CA ARG A 65 3.80 -22.23 -6.74
C ARG A 65 4.38 -20.83 -6.94
N LEU A 66 5.56 -20.72 -7.56
CA LEU A 66 6.17 -19.43 -7.90
C LEU A 66 5.28 -18.61 -8.84
N LYS A 67 4.69 -19.22 -9.86
CA LYS A 67 3.76 -18.52 -10.76
C LYS A 67 2.56 -17.91 -10.01
N ALA A 68 1.93 -18.68 -9.13
CA ALA A 68 0.81 -18.18 -8.33
C ALA A 68 1.24 -17.09 -7.34
N TYR A 69 2.42 -17.25 -6.72
CA TYR A 69 3.01 -16.21 -5.86
C TYR A 69 3.29 -14.91 -6.62
N ILE A 70 3.85 -14.98 -7.84
CA ILE A 70 4.14 -13.82 -8.69
C ILE A 70 2.84 -13.07 -8.97
N GLU A 71 1.77 -13.76 -9.37
CA GLU A 71 0.46 -13.12 -9.61
C GLU A 71 -0.07 -12.36 -8.37
N ILE A 72 0.12 -12.93 -7.17
CA ILE A 72 -0.24 -12.27 -5.90
C ILE A 72 0.62 -11.03 -5.66
N ARG A 73 1.94 -11.12 -5.83
CA ARG A 73 2.86 -9.98 -5.70
C ARG A 73 2.49 -8.85 -6.66
N GLU A 74 2.25 -9.18 -7.92
CA GLU A 74 1.85 -8.18 -8.92
C GLU A 74 0.51 -7.54 -8.58
N SER A 75 -0.44 -8.30 -8.01
CA SER A 75 -1.72 -7.75 -7.57
C SER A 75 -1.61 -6.87 -6.34
N TYR A 76 -0.77 -7.27 -5.37
CA TYR A 76 -0.46 -6.47 -4.18
C TYR A 76 0.13 -5.11 -4.54
N HIS A 77 1.18 -5.06 -5.38
CA HIS A 77 1.80 -3.79 -5.74
C HIS A 77 0.87 -2.91 -6.57
N ARG A 78 0.09 -3.47 -7.50
CA ARG A 78 -0.92 -2.69 -8.23
C ARG A 78 -1.94 -2.04 -7.30
N LEU A 79 -2.47 -2.81 -6.33
CA LEU A 79 -3.40 -2.31 -5.34
C LEU A 79 -2.75 -1.22 -4.50
N TYR A 80 -1.60 -1.51 -3.90
CA TYR A 80 -0.91 -0.58 -3.01
C TYR A 80 -0.54 0.72 -3.73
N ASP A 81 0.04 0.63 -4.93
CA ASP A 81 0.46 1.80 -5.70
C ASP A 81 -0.74 2.62 -6.18
N TYR A 82 -1.83 1.99 -6.59
CA TYR A 82 -3.06 2.72 -6.94
C TYR A 82 -3.59 3.49 -5.73
N GLU A 83 -3.74 2.82 -4.59
CA GLU A 83 -4.33 3.43 -3.39
C GLU A 83 -3.44 4.52 -2.81
N ALA A 84 -2.12 4.32 -2.81
CA ALA A 84 -1.16 5.34 -2.39
C ALA A 84 -1.22 6.59 -3.25
N ASN A 85 -1.28 6.42 -4.58
CA ASN A 85 -1.20 7.54 -5.53
C ASN A 85 -2.53 8.29 -5.70
N ASN A 86 -3.66 7.58 -5.58
CA ASN A 86 -4.98 8.17 -5.82
C ASN A 86 -5.74 8.49 -4.53
N GLN A 87 -5.26 8.02 -3.36
CA GLN A 87 -5.97 8.12 -2.08
C GLN A 87 -7.42 7.62 -2.17
N ALA A 88 -7.64 6.59 -2.97
CA ALA A 88 -8.94 6.03 -3.28
C ALA A 88 -8.86 4.50 -3.23
N GLU A 89 -9.92 3.87 -2.74
CA GLU A 89 -9.99 2.41 -2.63
C GLU A 89 -10.16 1.75 -4.01
N ASP A 90 -9.33 0.75 -4.31
CA ASP A 90 -9.50 -0.13 -5.48
C ASP A 90 -10.11 -1.47 -5.05
N LYS A 91 -11.44 -1.50 -4.97
CA LYS A 91 -12.19 -2.70 -4.59
C LYS A 91 -11.97 -3.87 -5.54
N GLU A 92 -11.85 -3.61 -6.84
CA GLU A 92 -11.72 -4.67 -7.84
C GLU A 92 -10.36 -5.38 -7.72
N GLU A 93 -9.27 -4.63 -7.62
CA GLU A 93 -7.94 -5.22 -7.44
C GLU A 93 -7.80 -5.85 -6.05
N ARG A 94 -8.45 -5.31 -5.00
CA ARG A 94 -8.49 -5.94 -3.67
C ARG A 94 -9.24 -7.27 -3.67
N GLU A 95 -10.39 -7.36 -4.33
CA GLU A 95 -11.11 -8.63 -4.50
C GLU A 95 -10.28 -9.64 -5.29
N LYS A 96 -9.57 -9.18 -6.32
CA LYS A 96 -8.65 -10.03 -7.09
C LYS A 96 -7.49 -10.54 -6.25
N LEU A 97 -6.86 -9.68 -5.45
CA LEU A 97 -5.81 -10.06 -4.50
C LEU A 97 -6.33 -11.14 -3.54
N ASN A 98 -7.53 -10.97 -3.00
CA ASN A 98 -8.20 -11.97 -2.16
C ASN A 98 -8.37 -13.31 -2.88
N ARG A 99 -8.95 -13.32 -4.09
CA ARG A 99 -9.15 -14.55 -4.87
C ARG A 99 -7.85 -15.29 -5.18
N LEU A 100 -6.80 -14.55 -5.56
CA LEU A 100 -5.48 -15.11 -5.86
C LEU A 100 -4.86 -15.74 -4.61
N TYR A 101 -4.87 -15.01 -3.49
CA TYR A 101 -4.34 -15.49 -2.22
C TYR A 101 -5.11 -16.70 -1.70
N ASP A 102 -6.44 -16.67 -1.67
CA ASP A 102 -7.26 -17.79 -1.21
C ASP A 102 -7.06 -19.02 -2.09
N GLY A 103 -6.92 -18.83 -3.40
CA GLY A 103 -6.58 -19.90 -4.34
C GLY A 103 -5.17 -20.47 -4.14
N TYR A 104 -4.21 -19.68 -3.65
CA TYR A 104 -2.89 -20.16 -3.25
C TYR A 104 -2.97 -20.97 -1.95
N VAL A 105 -3.60 -20.41 -0.92
CA VAL A 105 -3.73 -21.06 0.40
C VAL A 105 -4.49 -22.38 0.28
N GLY A 106 -5.57 -22.43 -0.50
CA GLY A 106 -6.32 -23.67 -0.73
C GLY A 106 -5.51 -24.78 -1.42
N ARG A 107 -4.44 -24.44 -2.15
CA ARG A 107 -3.59 -25.40 -2.86
C ARG A 107 -2.30 -25.77 -2.13
N TRP A 108 -1.66 -24.80 -1.49
CA TRP A 108 -0.32 -24.98 -0.91
C TRP A 108 -0.22 -24.58 0.57
N GLY A 109 -1.28 -24.06 1.16
CA GLY A 109 -1.27 -23.50 2.52
C GLY A 109 -0.75 -22.07 2.58
N TYR A 110 -0.56 -21.58 3.80
CA TYR A 110 -0.21 -20.19 4.10
C TYR A 110 1.23 -19.83 3.69
N PHE A 111 1.48 -18.58 3.33
CA PHE A 111 2.79 -18.04 2.95
C PHE A 111 3.85 -18.27 4.04
N ASN A 112 3.50 -18.01 5.29
CA ASN A 112 4.40 -18.15 6.44
C ASN A 112 4.60 -19.59 6.92
N GLN A 113 4.00 -20.59 6.26
CA GLN A 113 4.41 -21.98 6.47
C GLN A 113 5.79 -22.22 5.86
N LYS A 114 6.65 -22.97 6.57
CA LYS A 114 8.06 -23.22 6.20
C LYS A 114 8.24 -23.60 4.72
N THR A 115 7.40 -24.49 4.20
CA THR A 115 7.44 -24.99 2.81
C THR A 115 7.16 -23.91 1.76
N ASN A 116 6.37 -22.90 2.10
CA ASN A 116 6.04 -21.79 1.22
C ASN A 116 7.02 -20.64 1.41
N THR A 117 7.39 -20.35 2.65
CA THR A 117 8.41 -19.35 2.99
C THR A 117 9.72 -19.60 2.26
N ASP A 118 10.17 -20.85 2.16
CA ASP A 118 11.42 -21.20 1.45
C ASP A 118 11.33 -20.92 -0.06
N VAL A 119 10.16 -21.09 -0.67
CA VAL A 119 9.93 -20.81 -2.10
C VAL A 119 9.81 -19.31 -2.34
N ILE A 120 9.05 -18.61 -1.50
CA ILE A 120 8.86 -17.16 -1.60
C ILE A 120 10.18 -16.42 -1.43
N LYS A 121 11.03 -16.85 -0.49
CA LYS A 121 12.36 -16.26 -0.24
C LYS A 121 13.39 -16.48 -1.36
N MET A 122 13.06 -17.28 -2.38
CA MET A 122 13.87 -17.31 -3.59
C MET A 122 13.78 -15.98 -4.36
N ASP A 123 12.68 -15.24 -4.17
CA ASP A 123 12.48 -13.92 -4.72
C ASP A 123 13.13 -12.85 -3.85
N ALA A 124 13.88 -11.93 -4.47
CA ALA A 124 14.52 -10.82 -3.78
C ALA A 124 13.54 -9.96 -2.96
N THR A 125 12.28 -9.83 -3.39
CA THR A 125 11.24 -9.06 -2.68
C THR A 125 10.24 -9.95 -1.93
N GLY A 126 10.46 -11.27 -1.91
CA GLY A 126 9.52 -12.22 -1.31
C GLY A 126 9.31 -12.05 0.18
N VAL A 127 10.28 -11.49 0.92
CA VAL A 127 10.14 -11.25 2.36
C VAL A 127 8.98 -10.28 2.64
N GLU A 128 8.80 -9.25 1.81
CA GLU A 128 7.72 -8.26 1.95
C GLU A 128 6.35 -8.92 1.81
N MET A 129 6.26 -9.89 0.91
CA MET A 129 5.01 -10.62 0.66
C MET A 129 4.59 -11.50 1.84
N LEU A 130 5.51 -11.88 2.74
CA LEU A 130 5.17 -12.61 3.96
C LEU A 130 4.34 -11.78 4.95
N PHE A 131 4.35 -10.44 4.82
CA PHE A 131 3.53 -9.54 5.63
C PHE A 131 2.05 -9.53 5.24
N LEU A 132 1.67 -10.21 4.14
CA LEU A 132 0.26 -10.48 3.83
C LEU A 132 -0.42 -11.38 4.88
N GLU A 133 0.35 -11.97 5.78
CA GLU A 133 -0.13 -12.79 6.88
C GLU A 133 0.40 -12.29 8.22
N ARG A 134 -0.50 -12.20 9.19
CA ARG A 134 -0.16 -12.00 10.60
C ARG A 134 -0.31 -13.32 11.35
N SER A 135 0.47 -13.48 12.43
CA SER A 135 0.35 -14.63 13.32
C SER A 135 -0.42 -14.22 14.57
N GLU A 136 -1.59 -14.81 14.78
CA GLU A 136 -2.39 -14.64 15.98
C GLU A 136 -2.68 -16.00 16.60
N ASN A 137 -2.27 -16.21 17.86
CA ASN A 137 -2.48 -17.46 18.59
C ASN A 137 -2.04 -18.73 17.84
N GLY A 138 -0.94 -18.63 17.08
CA GLY A 138 -0.39 -19.73 16.27
C GLY A 138 -1.17 -20.02 14.99
N LYS A 139 -2.10 -19.15 14.58
CA LYS A 139 -2.81 -19.21 13.30
C LYS A 139 -2.37 -18.07 12.40
N TYR A 140 -2.34 -18.32 11.10
CA TYR A 140 -2.12 -17.29 10.10
C TYR A 140 -3.45 -16.64 9.73
N ILE A 141 -3.51 -15.32 9.83
CA ILE A 141 -4.64 -14.50 9.43
C ILE A 141 -4.21 -13.53 8.33
N LYS A 142 -5.13 -13.16 7.45
CA LYS A 142 -4.89 -12.12 6.42
C LYS A 142 -4.53 -10.78 7.08
N ALA A 143 -3.62 -10.05 6.44
CA ALA A 143 -3.33 -8.65 6.78
C ALA A 143 -4.48 -7.70 6.39
N ASP A 144 -4.44 -6.48 6.91
CA ASP A 144 -5.53 -5.50 6.74
C ASP A 144 -5.76 -5.08 5.28
N ILE A 145 -4.72 -5.18 4.42
CA ILE A 145 -4.83 -4.91 2.99
C ILE A 145 -5.78 -5.86 2.25
N PHE A 146 -6.25 -6.94 2.87
CA PHE A 146 -7.30 -7.76 2.26
C PHE A 146 -8.71 -7.20 2.49
N ASP A 147 -8.88 -6.27 3.43
CA ASP A 147 -10.17 -5.75 3.88
C ASP A 147 -10.37 -4.28 3.52
N HIS A 148 -9.37 -3.42 3.80
CA HIS A 148 -9.48 -1.97 3.59
C HIS A 148 -8.13 -1.35 3.16
N PRO A 149 -8.13 -0.09 2.67
CA PRO A 149 -6.89 0.58 2.30
C PRO A 149 -5.91 0.73 3.44
N THR A 150 -4.66 0.36 3.19
CA THR A 150 -3.54 0.51 4.14
C THR A 150 -2.47 1.49 3.64
N ALA A 151 -2.62 1.97 2.40
CA ALA A 151 -1.67 2.87 1.75
C ALA A 151 -1.93 4.36 2.06
N PHE A 152 -3.12 4.68 2.56
CA PHE A 152 -3.52 6.02 2.99
C PHE A 152 -4.47 5.93 4.19
N SER A 153 -4.60 7.01 4.95
CA SER A 153 -5.55 7.09 6.05
C SER A 153 -6.98 7.19 5.50
N THR A 154 -7.78 6.15 5.66
CA THR A 154 -9.24 6.19 5.40
C THR A 154 -10.01 6.85 6.53
N SER A 155 -9.39 6.98 7.70
CA SER A 155 -9.87 7.85 8.78
C SER A 155 -9.63 9.30 8.40
N GLU A 156 -10.35 9.78 7.38
CA GLU A 156 -11.05 11.03 7.62
C GLU A 156 -11.99 10.71 8.78
N LEU A 157 -11.85 11.44 9.88
CA LEU A 157 -12.91 11.46 10.87
C LEU A 157 -14.19 11.75 10.07
N SER A 158 -15.17 10.85 10.04
CA SER A 158 -16.38 11.10 9.25
C SER A 158 -17.34 12.01 10.04
N ILE A 159 -17.33 11.85 11.37
CA ILE A 159 -18.04 12.68 12.33
C ILE A 159 -17.20 12.75 13.60
N ALA A 160 -16.96 13.95 14.10
CA ALA A 160 -16.32 14.19 15.39
C ALA A 160 -17.35 14.10 16.52
N SER A 161 -16.91 13.56 17.66
CA SER A 161 -17.74 13.52 18.86
C SER A 161 -17.84 14.89 19.54
N ASP A 162 -16.83 15.74 19.36
CA ASP A 162 -16.82 17.12 19.89
C ASP A 162 -15.88 18.06 19.08
N PRO A 163 -15.97 19.39 19.29
CA PRO A 163 -15.09 20.39 18.67
C PRO A 163 -13.59 20.18 18.89
N MET A 164 -13.18 19.56 20.00
CA MET A 164 -11.77 19.30 20.28
C MET A 164 -11.21 18.19 19.39
N GLU A 165 -12.01 17.15 19.17
CA GLU A 165 -11.68 16.09 18.23
C GLU A 165 -11.64 16.61 16.79
N ALA A 166 -12.60 17.46 16.39
CA ALA A 166 -12.59 18.11 15.08
C ALA A 166 -11.34 19.00 14.88
N LEU A 167 -10.96 19.78 15.91
CA LEU A 167 -9.74 20.59 15.90
C LEU A 167 -8.49 19.72 15.74
N GLY A 168 -8.39 18.64 16.52
CA GLY A 168 -7.29 17.67 16.39
C GLY A 168 -7.21 17.05 15.00
N ALA A 169 -8.35 16.72 14.40
CA ALA A 169 -8.44 16.20 13.04
C ALA A 169 -7.95 17.23 12.00
N SER A 170 -8.33 18.51 12.14
CA SER A 170 -7.87 19.58 11.26
C SER A 170 -6.36 19.78 11.34
N LEU A 171 -5.81 19.83 12.55
CA LEU A 171 -4.37 20.02 12.77
C LEU A 171 -3.57 18.82 12.26
N ASN A 172 -4.07 17.60 12.44
CA ASN A 172 -3.41 16.40 11.92
C ASN A 172 -3.44 16.34 10.39
N LYS A 173 -4.52 16.83 9.75
CA LYS A 173 -4.71 16.77 8.30
C LYS A 173 -4.03 17.91 7.56
N TYR A 174 -4.15 19.15 8.05
CA TYR A 174 -3.70 20.36 7.36
C TYR A 174 -2.56 21.10 8.08
N GLY A 175 -2.33 20.82 9.36
CA GLY A 175 -1.38 21.59 10.19
C GLY A 175 -1.93 22.96 10.64
N THR A 176 -3.18 23.28 10.30
CA THR A 176 -3.86 24.56 10.55
C THR A 176 -5.29 24.33 11.04
N VAL A 177 -5.95 25.39 11.51
CA VAL A 177 -7.36 25.36 11.94
C VAL A 177 -8.24 25.68 10.72
N GLU A 178 -8.78 24.65 10.08
CA GLU A 178 -9.63 24.74 8.89
C GLU A 178 -11.11 24.63 9.30
N LEU A 179 -11.79 25.75 9.49
CA LEU A 179 -13.16 25.78 10.01
C LEU A 179 -14.15 25.01 9.13
N ASP A 180 -14.07 25.17 7.80
CA ASP A 180 -14.94 24.45 6.86
C ASP A 180 -14.82 22.93 7.03
N TYR A 181 -13.59 22.44 7.20
CA TYR A 181 -13.35 21.03 7.46
C TYR A 181 -13.90 20.62 8.82
N MET A 182 -13.61 21.38 9.88
CA MET A 182 -14.09 21.08 11.23
C MET A 182 -15.62 21.06 11.31
N SER A 183 -16.30 22.01 10.68
CA SER A 183 -17.76 22.06 10.57
C SER A 183 -18.32 20.86 9.79
N SER A 184 -17.62 20.38 8.76
CA SER A 184 -18.01 19.16 8.04
C SER A 184 -17.97 17.90 8.92
N LEU A 185 -17.18 17.89 9.99
CA LEU A 185 -17.10 16.81 10.97
C LEU A 185 -18.20 16.89 12.03
N LEU A 186 -18.87 18.02 12.18
CA LEU A 186 -19.88 18.27 13.21
C LEU A 186 -21.19 18.74 12.55
N PRO A 187 -21.85 17.88 11.73
CA PRO A 187 -22.99 18.28 10.91
C PRO A 187 -24.21 18.76 11.71
N ASP A 188 -24.28 18.41 13.01
CA ASP A 188 -25.37 18.79 13.92
C ASP A 188 -24.99 19.99 14.83
N MET A 189 -23.86 20.67 14.57
CA MET A 189 -23.39 21.82 15.35
C MET A 189 -23.17 23.03 14.45
N GLU A 190 -23.69 24.18 14.87
CA GLU A 190 -23.42 25.46 14.20
C GLU A 190 -21.96 25.90 14.44
N GLU A 191 -21.36 26.55 13.44
CA GLU A 191 -19.97 27.02 13.54
C GLU A 191 -19.74 27.95 14.74
N SER A 192 -20.73 28.80 15.08
CA SER A 192 -20.65 29.68 16.25
C SER A 192 -20.58 28.92 17.57
N ASP A 193 -21.25 27.79 17.68
CA ASP A 193 -21.24 26.95 18.87
C ASP A 193 -19.91 26.18 18.96
N MET A 194 -19.40 25.73 17.82
CA MET A 194 -18.07 25.12 17.71
C MET A 194 -16.97 26.11 18.16
N LEU A 195 -17.00 27.35 17.65
CA LEU A 195 -16.06 28.40 18.03
C LEU A 195 -16.15 28.73 19.53
N SER A 196 -17.37 28.78 20.07
CA SER A 196 -17.59 29.01 21.50
C SER A 196 -17.02 27.88 22.36
N ALA A 197 -17.17 26.62 21.93
CA ALA A 197 -16.60 25.46 22.62
C ALA A 197 -15.06 25.42 22.56
N LEU A 198 -14.45 26.11 21.59
CA LEU A 198 -13.00 26.24 21.40
C LEU A 198 -12.43 27.55 21.96
N GLU A 199 -13.24 28.32 22.70
CA GLU A 199 -12.79 29.55 23.33
C GLU A 199 -11.56 29.28 24.23
N GLY A 200 -10.53 30.12 24.08
CA GLY A 200 -9.25 29.98 24.79
C GLY A 200 -8.32 28.89 24.23
N ARG A 201 -8.71 28.15 23.19
CA ARG A 201 -7.88 27.14 22.51
C ARG A 201 -7.41 27.59 21.13
N ILE A 202 -8.26 28.33 20.42
CA ILE A 202 -7.93 28.96 19.14
C ILE A 202 -8.19 30.46 19.21
N PHE A 203 -7.43 31.23 18.43
CA PHE A 203 -7.56 32.68 18.32
C PHE A 203 -7.51 33.08 16.85
N TYR A 204 -8.35 34.04 16.47
CA TYR A 204 -8.33 34.59 15.13
C TYR A 204 -7.13 35.53 14.97
N ASN A 205 -6.31 35.27 13.93
CA ASN A 205 -5.18 36.09 13.56
C ASN A 205 -5.57 36.96 12.34
N PRO A 206 -5.80 38.27 12.52
CA PRO A 206 -6.24 39.16 11.43
C PRO A 206 -5.16 39.40 10.36
N GLU A 207 -3.90 39.04 10.62
CA GLU A 207 -2.82 39.19 9.65
C GLU A 207 -2.80 38.06 8.63
N GLU A 208 -3.21 36.87 9.07
CA GLU A 208 -3.26 35.65 8.27
C GLU A 208 -4.71 35.30 7.87
N ASP A 209 -5.68 36.15 8.23
CA ASP A 209 -7.12 35.97 8.00
C ASP A 209 -7.63 34.56 8.36
N SER A 210 -7.11 34.00 9.46
CA SER A 210 -7.35 32.61 9.83
C SER A 210 -7.24 32.37 11.33
N TYR A 211 -7.79 31.24 11.79
CA TYR A 211 -7.67 30.81 13.19
C TYR A 211 -6.37 30.06 13.42
N GLU A 212 -5.76 30.28 14.57
CA GLU A 212 -4.55 29.58 15.03
C GLU A 212 -4.73 29.06 16.44
N VAL A 213 -4.07 27.94 16.77
CA VAL A 213 -4.03 27.43 18.15
C VAL A 213 -3.31 28.41 19.07
N ALA A 214 -3.73 28.46 20.33
CA ALA A 214 -3.20 29.32 21.38
C ALA A 214 -1.66 29.35 21.41
N ASP A 215 -1.04 28.16 21.39
CA ASP A 215 0.41 28.01 21.44
C ASP A 215 1.12 28.65 20.25
N LYS A 216 0.53 28.59 19.06
CA LYS A 216 1.06 29.21 17.84
C LYS A 216 0.83 30.72 17.86
N PHE A 217 -0.37 31.15 18.28
CA PHE A 217 -0.73 32.56 18.38
C PHE A 217 0.19 33.33 19.34
N ILE A 218 0.48 32.77 20.51
CA ILE A 218 1.37 33.35 21.53
C ILE A 218 2.86 33.09 21.26
N SER A 219 3.20 32.30 20.25
CA SER A 219 4.60 32.09 19.84
C SER A 219 5.10 33.29 19.02
N GLY A 220 6.34 33.72 19.32
CA GLY A 220 6.98 34.87 18.69
C GLY A 220 7.15 36.07 19.64
N ASN A 221 7.51 37.23 19.11
CA ASN A 221 7.69 38.45 19.89
C ASN A 221 6.32 39.01 20.32
N VAL A 222 5.80 38.53 21.45
CA VAL A 222 4.43 38.79 21.93
C VAL A 222 4.14 40.29 22.12
N ILE A 223 5.17 41.09 22.43
CA ILE A 223 5.06 42.54 22.60
C ILE A 223 4.75 43.23 21.26
N GLU A 224 5.44 42.84 20.20
CA GLU A 224 5.30 43.42 18.85
C GLU A 224 3.97 43.00 18.19
N LYS A 225 3.48 41.80 18.48
CA LYS A 225 2.12 41.35 18.09
C LYS A 225 1.03 42.12 18.83
N ALA A 226 1.18 42.35 20.15
CA ALA A 226 0.18 43.09 20.92
C ALA A 226 0.02 44.53 20.44
N GLU A 227 1.13 45.23 20.16
CA GLU A 227 1.11 46.60 19.61
C GLU A 227 0.45 46.67 18.21
N ARG A 228 0.60 45.61 17.38
CA ARG A 228 -0.01 45.56 16.04
C ARG A 228 -1.50 45.22 16.07
N ILE A 229 -1.95 44.36 16.99
CA ILE A 229 -3.38 44.04 17.17
C ILE A 229 -4.13 45.26 17.74
N GLU A 230 -3.52 46.02 18.66
CA GLU A 230 -4.09 47.29 19.14
C GLU A 230 -4.31 48.32 18.02
N SER A 231 -3.54 48.26 16.93
CA SER A 231 -3.73 49.16 15.78
C SER A 231 -4.89 48.77 14.85
N TRP A 232 -5.47 47.58 15.04
CA TRP A 232 -6.59 47.05 14.26
C TRP A 232 -7.96 47.24 14.95
N LEU A 233 -7.97 47.63 16.23
CA LEU A 233 -9.15 48.03 17.02
C LEU A 233 -9.50 49.51 16.80
#